data_AF-A0A8S3W9Z3-F1
#
_entry.id   AF-A0A8S3W9Z3-F1
#
_cell.length_a   1.000
_cell.length_b   1.000
_cell.length_c   1.000
_cell.angle_alpha   90.00
_cell.angle_beta   90.00
_cell.angle_gamma   90.00
#
_symmetry.space_group_name_H-M   'P 1'
#
loop_
_entity.id
_entity.type
_entity.pdbx_description
1 polymer ?
#
loop_
_entity_poly.entity_id
_entity_poly.type
_entity_poly.pdbx_seq_one_letter_code
_entity_poly.pdbx_strand_id
1 'polypeptide(L)'
;MAEFQVGKFLSDLDDVYGRTARITCVSESTIRRIVDEGMQNGGKIVTPGKHRQGRPKKQIDDFDLCAIRQKVHFFYTVQKEVPTLRKLLAVVKEELNFDGSHEFLRQVLISIDFKFKKCQTNRLALIEKPVIALKCEYYLKHILENRKLPKELQKALFIWMRATYTSPTKLLNVGSLLIFLVSNKMYLKGKDG
;
A
#
# COMPACT_ATOMS: atom_id res chain seq x y z
N MET A 1 39.31 -58.19 -41.34
CA MET A 1 39.10 -58.48 -39.91
C MET A 1 40.32 -57.96 -39.16
N ALA A 2 40.24 -56.74 -38.62
CA ALA A 2 41.22 -56.19 -37.68
C ALA A 2 40.57 -54.98 -36.98
N GLU A 3 39.89 -55.30 -35.88
CA GLU A 3 39.69 -54.53 -34.64
C GLU A 3 39.51 -53.01 -34.73
N PHE A 4 38.26 -52.59 -34.49
CA PHE A 4 37.91 -51.23 -34.05
C PHE A 4 38.67 -50.93 -32.75
N GLN A 5 39.56 -49.93 -32.76
CA GLN A 5 40.10 -49.39 -31.51
C GLN A 5 38.95 -48.76 -30.71
N VAL A 6 38.51 -49.49 -29.69
CA VAL A 6 37.54 -49.03 -28.70
C VAL A 6 38.07 -47.76 -28.05
N GLY A 7 37.26 -46.69 -28.13
CA GLY A 7 37.62 -45.34 -27.73
C GLY A 7 38.27 -45.27 -26.35
N LYS A 8 39.50 -44.74 -26.31
CA LYS A 8 40.13 -44.33 -25.05
C LYS A 8 39.21 -43.33 -24.35
N PHE A 9 38.77 -43.66 -23.14
CA PHE A 9 38.14 -42.67 -22.27
C PHE A 9 39.13 -41.53 -22.06
N LEU A 10 38.61 -40.32 -22.25
CA LEU A 10 39.37 -39.07 -22.23
C LEU A 10 39.80 -38.64 -20.81
N SER A 11 39.40 -39.39 -19.80
CA SER A 11 39.76 -39.25 -18.37
C SER A 11 39.47 -40.57 -17.64
N ASP A 12 40.12 -40.78 -16.49
CA ASP A 12 39.95 -41.97 -15.66
C ASP A 12 38.49 -42.12 -15.19
N LEU A 13 38.00 -43.36 -15.11
CA LEU A 13 36.61 -43.63 -14.73
C LEU A 13 36.29 -43.13 -13.32
N ASP A 14 37.26 -43.20 -12.42
CA ASP A 14 37.17 -42.78 -11.02
C ASP A 14 37.25 -41.25 -10.85
N ASP A 15 37.73 -40.53 -11.86
CA ASP A 15 37.78 -39.07 -11.86
C ASP A 15 36.43 -38.46 -12.26
N VAL A 16 35.49 -38.50 -11.31
CA VAL A 16 34.14 -37.95 -11.46
C VAL A 16 34.17 -36.45 -11.77
N TYR A 17 35.12 -35.71 -11.18
CA TYR A 17 35.22 -34.25 -11.33
C TYR A 17 35.74 -33.84 -12.70
N GLY A 18 36.84 -34.44 -13.18
CA GLY A 18 37.39 -34.14 -14.51
C GLY A 18 36.45 -34.56 -15.65
N ARG A 19 35.74 -35.69 -15.49
CA ARG A 19 34.68 -36.10 -16.42
C ARG A 19 33.54 -35.08 -16.50
N THR A 20 33.05 -34.65 -15.34
CA THR A 20 31.96 -33.66 -15.25
C THR A 20 32.39 -32.32 -15.85
N ALA A 21 33.62 -31.87 -15.55
CA ALA A 21 34.21 -30.65 -16.10
C ALA A 21 34.26 -30.67 -17.62
N ARG A 22 34.71 -31.79 -18.19
CA ARG A 22 34.84 -31.96 -19.63
C ARG A 22 33.49 -31.99 -20.35
N ILE A 23 32.49 -32.65 -19.77
CA ILE A 23 31.14 -32.74 -20.36
C ILE A 23 30.39 -31.41 -20.26
N THR A 24 30.50 -30.73 -19.12
CA THR A 24 29.78 -29.47 -18.87
C THR A 24 30.52 -28.23 -19.37
N CYS A 25 31.77 -28.38 -19.83
CA CYS A 25 32.67 -27.30 -20.21
C CYS A 25 32.85 -26.25 -19.09
N VAL A 26 32.85 -26.72 -17.85
CA VAL A 26 33.03 -25.92 -16.63
C VAL A 26 34.33 -26.33 -15.96
N SER A 27 35.01 -25.40 -15.29
CA SER A 27 36.25 -25.73 -14.58
C SER A 27 35.99 -26.72 -13.43
N GLU A 28 36.93 -27.64 -13.19
CA GLU A 28 36.87 -28.56 -12.04
C GLU A 28 36.71 -27.81 -10.72
N SER A 29 37.35 -26.66 -10.57
CA SER A 29 37.24 -25.79 -9.40
C SER A 29 35.81 -25.31 -9.14
N THR A 30 35.04 -25.04 -10.20
CA THR A 30 33.65 -24.61 -10.08
C THR A 30 32.76 -25.76 -9.65
N ILE A 31 32.99 -26.96 -10.20
CA ILE A 31 32.25 -28.17 -9.83
C ILE A 31 32.52 -28.51 -8.36
N ARG A 32 33.78 -28.51 -7.93
CA ARG A 32 34.14 -28.73 -6.51
C ARG A 32 33.43 -27.73 -5.61
N ARG A 33 33.46 -26.43 -5.94
CA ARG A 33 32.74 -25.39 -5.20
C ARG A 33 31.23 -25.67 -5.09
N ILE A 34 30.59 -26.13 -6.17
CA ILE A 34 29.17 -26.48 -6.17
C ILE A 34 28.89 -27.70 -5.28
N VAL A 35 29.75 -28.72 -5.35
CA VAL A 35 29.64 -29.90 -4.47
C VAL A 35 29.81 -29.50 -3.01
N ASP A 36 30.83 -28.71 -2.68
CA ASP A 36 31.09 -28.22 -1.33
C ASP A 36 29.92 -27.37 -0.79
N GLU A 37 29.36 -26.48 -1.62
CA GLU A 37 28.16 -25.71 -1.29
C GLU A 37 26.96 -26.64 -1.02
N GLY A 38 26.76 -27.66 -1.86
CA GLY A 38 25.73 -28.67 -1.67
C GLY A 38 25.93 -29.47 -0.38
N MET A 39 27.15 -29.88 -0.05
CA MET A 39 27.46 -30.61 1.19
C MET A 39 27.18 -29.76 2.43
N GLN A 40 27.58 -28.49 2.41
CA GLN A 40 27.35 -27.56 3.51
C GLN A 40 25.87 -27.21 3.70
N ASN A 41 25.10 -27.13 2.61
CA ASN A 41 23.69 -26.73 2.62
C ASN A 41 22.70 -27.91 2.60
N GLY A 42 23.14 -29.14 2.87
CA GLY A 42 22.26 -30.32 2.92
C GLY A 42 21.61 -30.67 1.57
N GLY A 43 22.36 -30.51 0.47
CA GLY A 43 21.95 -30.79 -0.91
C GLY A 43 21.27 -29.60 -1.62
N LYS A 44 21.18 -28.43 -0.98
CA LYS A 44 20.54 -27.24 -1.57
C LYS A 44 21.57 -26.25 -2.10
N ILE A 45 21.61 -26.08 -3.41
CA ILE A 45 22.39 -25.01 -4.04
C ILE A 45 21.55 -23.74 -3.96
N VAL A 46 22.03 -22.72 -3.24
CA VAL A 46 21.30 -21.46 -3.08
C VAL A 46 21.92 -20.47 -4.06
N THR A 47 21.25 -20.27 -5.20
CA THR A 47 21.64 -19.19 -6.10
C THR A 47 21.65 -17.90 -5.30
N PRO A 48 22.76 -17.12 -5.28
CA PRO A 48 22.79 -15.86 -4.55
C PRO A 48 21.63 -15.01 -5.05
N GLY A 49 20.63 -14.85 -4.17
CA GLY A 49 19.44 -14.09 -4.46
C GLY A 49 19.85 -12.68 -4.86
N LYS A 50 19.15 -12.11 -5.82
CA LYS A 50 19.44 -10.78 -6.35
C LYS A 50 19.20 -9.71 -5.28
N HIS A 51 20.20 -9.43 -4.45
CA HIS A 51 20.15 -8.41 -3.40
C HIS A 51 20.42 -7.02 -4.00
N ARG A 52 19.49 -6.52 -4.81
CA ARG A 52 19.52 -5.12 -5.27
C ARG A 52 18.88 -4.26 -4.19
N GLN A 53 19.64 -3.31 -3.65
CA GLN A 53 19.03 -2.26 -2.84
C GLN A 53 18.03 -1.48 -3.71
N GLY A 54 16.78 -1.42 -3.27
CA GLY A 54 15.74 -0.64 -3.94
C GLY A 54 16.02 0.86 -3.85
N ARG A 55 15.36 1.65 -4.69
CA ARG A 55 15.43 3.12 -4.59
C ARG A 55 14.85 3.55 -3.22
N PRO A 56 15.46 4.55 -2.54
CA PRO A 56 14.91 5.06 -1.28
C PRO A 56 13.47 5.53 -1.46
N LYS A 57 12.61 5.16 -0.50
CA LYS A 57 11.20 5.58 -0.49
C LYS A 57 11.14 7.06 -0.10
N LYS A 58 10.52 7.89 -0.94
CA LYS A 58 10.15 9.25 -0.54
C LYS A 58 9.05 9.16 0.51
N GLN A 59 9.27 9.76 1.67
CA GLN A 59 8.23 9.93 2.69
C GLN A 59 7.49 11.23 2.41
N ILE A 60 6.18 11.22 2.64
CA ILE A 60 5.32 12.40 2.55
C ILE A 60 4.73 12.60 3.94
N ASP A 61 4.72 13.83 4.41
CA ASP A 61 4.13 14.17 5.70
C ASP A 61 2.59 14.17 5.65
N ASP A 62 1.95 13.93 6.80
CA ASP A 62 0.49 13.90 6.92
C ASP A 62 -0.14 15.23 6.48
N PHE A 63 0.57 16.35 6.67
CA PHE A 63 0.16 17.66 6.17
C PHE A 63 0.05 17.71 4.65
N ASP A 64 1.08 17.22 3.95
CA ASP A 64 1.10 17.18 2.48
C ASP A 64 0.04 16.22 1.94
N LEU A 65 -0.19 15.08 2.61
CA LEU A 65 -1.27 14.16 2.26
C LEU A 65 -2.64 14.85 2.36
N CYS A 66 -2.85 15.67 3.39
CA CYS A 66 -4.07 16.46 3.56
C CYS A 66 -4.22 17.53 2.46
N ALA A 67 -3.13 18.24 2.14
CA ALA A 67 -3.12 19.25 1.09
C ALA A 67 -3.44 18.65 -0.30
N ILE A 68 -2.84 17.50 -0.64
CA ILE A 68 -3.13 16.77 -1.87
C ILE A 68 -4.60 16.36 -1.94
N ARG A 69 -5.16 15.83 -0.83
CA ARG A 69 -6.59 15.48 -0.74
C ARG A 69 -7.47 16.71 -1.00
N GLN A 70 -7.16 17.84 -0.39
CA GLN A 70 -7.90 19.09 -0.59
C GLN A 70 -7.87 19.55 -2.05
N LYS A 71 -6.72 19.44 -2.72
CA LYS A 71 -6.62 19.77 -4.15
C LYS A 71 -7.46 18.85 -5.04
N VAL A 72 -7.55 17.56 -4.73
CA VAL A 72 -8.48 16.64 -5.42
C VAL A 72 -9.92 17.13 -5.28
N HIS A 73 -10.34 17.51 -4.07
CA HIS A 73 -11.69 18.05 -3.86
C HIS A 73 -11.93 19.36 -4.60
N PHE A 74 -10.93 20.25 -4.67
CA PHE A 74 -11.00 21.52 -5.39
C PHE A 74 -11.35 21.34 -6.88
N PHE A 75 -10.81 20.31 -7.54
CA PHE A 75 -11.19 19.99 -8.93
C PHE A 75 -12.68 19.71 -9.07
N TYR A 76 -13.27 18.96 -8.13
CA TYR A 76 -14.69 18.63 -8.14
C TYR A 76 -15.58 19.79 -7.70
N THR A 77 -15.18 20.57 -6.69
CA THR A 77 -16.03 21.61 -6.10
C THR A 77 -15.95 22.93 -6.84
N VAL A 78 -14.76 23.37 -7.21
CA VAL A 78 -14.51 24.69 -7.82
C VAL A 78 -14.41 24.59 -9.33
N GLN A 79 -13.55 23.73 -9.86
CA GLN A 79 -13.37 23.63 -11.32
C GLN A 79 -14.50 22.85 -12.02
N LYS A 80 -15.27 22.05 -11.27
CA LYS A 80 -16.33 21.16 -11.80
C LYS A 80 -15.81 20.19 -12.87
N GLU A 81 -14.54 19.81 -12.79
CA GLU A 81 -13.90 18.89 -13.72
C GLU A 81 -13.48 17.59 -13.01
N VAL A 82 -13.45 16.48 -13.76
CA VAL A 82 -12.87 15.23 -13.26
C VAL A 82 -11.35 15.35 -13.26
N PRO A 83 -10.68 15.27 -12.09
CA PRO A 83 -9.24 15.41 -12.00
C PRO A 83 -8.56 14.27 -12.76
N THR A 84 -7.70 14.63 -13.70
CA THR A 84 -6.77 13.69 -14.33
C THR A 84 -5.43 13.76 -13.60
N LEU A 85 -4.71 12.65 -13.56
CA LEU A 85 -3.45 12.58 -12.83
C LEU A 85 -2.41 13.57 -13.36
N ARG A 86 -2.41 13.86 -14.68
CA ARG A 86 -1.55 14.88 -15.30
C ARG A 86 -1.88 16.30 -14.84
N LYS A 87 -3.17 16.69 -14.88
CA LYS A 87 -3.61 18.01 -14.42
C LYS A 87 -3.34 18.21 -12.93
N LEU A 88 -3.65 17.18 -12.13
CA LEU A 88 -3.41 17.20 -10.69
C LEU A 88 -1.92 17.32 -10.36
N LEU A 89 -1.05 16.59 -11.08
CA LEU A 89 0.39 16.67 -10.87
C LEU A 89 0.95 18.07 -11.15
N ALA A 90 0.48 18.76 -12.19
CA ALA A 90 0.90 20.12 -12.49
C ALA A 90 0.55 21.08 -11.34
N VAL A 91 -0.72 21.07 -10.91
CA VAL A 91 -1.21 21.91 -9.81
C VAL A 91 -0.50 21.62 -8.49
N VAL A 92 -0.33 20.34 -8.15
CA VAL A 92 0.34 19.92 -6.91
C VAL A 92 1.83 20.26 -6.92
N LYS A 93 2.49 20.25 -8.08
CA LYS A 93 3.88 20.71 -8.22
C LYS A 93 4.02 22.22 -8.03
N GLU A 94 3.14 23.00 -8.64
CA GLU A 94 3.19 24.46 -8.58
C GLU A 94 2.84 25.01 -7.20
N GLU A 95 1.79 24.48 -6.56
CA GLU A 95 1.26 25.06 -5.32
C GLU A 95 1.85 24.42 -4.05
N LEU A 96 2.18 23.12 -4.08
CA LEU A 96 2.67 22.38 -2.91
C LEU A 96 4.15 22.01 -3.03
N ASN A 97 4.84 22.47 -4.07
CA ASN A 97 6.25 22.20 -4.33
C ASN A 97 6.59 20.68 -4.32
N PHE A 98 5.66 19.87 -4.82
CA PHE A 98 5.74 18.42 -4.75
C PHE A 98 6.79 17.81 -5.68
N ASP A 99 7.83 17.20 -5.12
CA ASP A 99 8.92 16.56 -5.88
C ASP A 99 8.61 15.12 -6.34
N GLY A 100 7.33 14.72 -6.40
CA GLY A 100 6.95 13.38 -6.80
C GLY A 100 6.87 13.16 -8.31
N SER A 101 7.06 11.91 -8.73
CA SER A 101 6.75 11.47 -10.09
C SER A 101 5.25 11.21 -10.27
N HIS A 102 4.81 11.06 -11.51
CA HIS A 102 3.42 10.71 -11.85
C HIS A 102 2.95 9.41 -11.15
N GLU A 103 3.77 8.36 -11.20
CA GLU A 103 3.45 7.09 -10.54
C GLU A 103 3.49 7.19 -9.01
N PHE A 104 4.37 8.03 -8.48
CA PHE A 104 4.39 8.26 -7.04
C PHE A 104 3.11 8.96 -6.58
N LEU A 105 2.66 10.01 -7.28
CA LEU A 105 1.37 10.65 -6.99
C LEU A 105 0.21 9.66 -7.08
N ARG A 106 0.23 8.76 -8.07
CA ARG A 106 -0.78 7.69 -8.19
C ARG A 106 -0.81 6.78 -6.94
N GLN A 107 0.35 6.35 -6.47
CA GLN A 107 0.47 5.52 -5.27
C GLN A 107 -0.02 6.26 -4.01
N VAL A 108 0.32 7.54 -3.90
CA VAL A 108 -0.09 8.41 -2.79
C VAL A 108 -1.60 8.59 -2.76
N LEU A 109 -2.25 8.81 -3.91
CA LEU A 109 -3.70 8.87 -3.96
C LEU A 109 -4.37 7.56 -3.52
N ILE A 110 -3.78 6.41 -3.86
CA ILE A 110 -4.27 5.10 -3.42
C ILE A 110 -4.10 4.91 -1.91
N SER A 111 -3.01 5.42 -1.32
CA SER A 111 -2.77 5.37 0.12
C SER A 111 -3.68 6.31 0.91
N ILE A 112 -4.07 7.46 0.33
CA ILE A 112 -5.07 8.40 0.87
C ILE A 112 -6.52 7.91 0.59
N ASP A 113 -6.68 6.64 0.21
CA ASP A 113 -7.96 5.98 -0.03
C ASP A 113 -8.80 6.51 -1.21
N PHE A 114 -8.14 6.97 -2.27
CA PHE A 114 -8.79 7.14 -3.57
C PHE A 114 -8.66 5.89 -4.44
N LYS A 115 -9.58 5.77 -5.41
CA LYS A 115 -9.64 4.71 -6.41
C LYS A 115 -9.92 5.32 -7.78
N PHE A 116 -9.19 4.84 -8.78
CA PHE A 116 -9.46 5.15 -10.19
C PHE A 116 -10.55 4.22 -10.72
N LYS A 117 -11.64 4.78 -11.24
CA LYS A 117 -12.76 4.05 -11.85
C LYS A 117 -12.87 4.44 -13.32
N LYS A 118 -13.08 3.45 -14.20
CA LYS A 118 -13.35 3.72 -15.62
C LYS A 118 -14.69 4.44 -15.78
N CYS A 119 -14.70 5.47 -16.62
CA CYS A 119 -15.89 6.17 -17.08
C CYS A 119 -16.30 5.68 -18.47
N GLN A 120 -17.52 6.04 -18.88
CA GLN A 120 -18.08 5.70 -20.21
C GLN A 120 -17.18 6.15 -21.37
N THR A 121 -16.48 7.28 -21.20
CA THR A 121 -15.57 7.86 -22.21
C THR A 121 -14.14 7.29 -22.16
N ASN A 122 -13.94 6.08 -21.60
CA ASN A 122 -12.63 5.44 -21.37
C ASN A 122 -11.64 6.21 -20.47
N ARG A 123 -12.02 7.38 -19.95
CA ARG A 123 -11.24 8.15 -18.97
C ARG A 123 -11.36 7.50 -17.59
N LEU A 124 -10.32 7.63 -16.76
CA LEU A 124 -10.36 7.19 -15.36
C LEU A 124 -10.77 8.37 -14.48
N ALA A 125 -11.88 8.24 -13.75
CA ALA A 125 -12.27 9.17 -12.69
C ALA A 125 -11.65 8.77 -11.36
N LEU A 126 -11.15 9.76 -10.63
CA LEU A 126 -10.58 9.59 -9.30
C LEU A 126 -11.67 9.76 -8.24
N ILE A 127 -12.12 8.67 -7.64
CA ILE A 127 -13.24 8.67 -6.69
C ILE A 127 -12.71 8.19 -5.33
N GLU A 128 -13.26 8.69 -4.23
CA GLU A 128 -12.99 8.11 -2.92
C GLU A 128 -13.37 6.62 -2.88
N LYS A 129 -12.69 5.83 -2.05
CA LYS A 129 -13.09 4.44 -1.83
C LYS A 129 -14.53 4.40 -1.30
N PRO A 130 -15.37 3.46 -1.78
CA PRO A 130 -16.79 3.41 -1.43
C PRO A 130 -17.03 3.24 0.07
N VAL A 131 -16.13 2.55 0.78
CA VAL A 131 -16.18 2.40 2.25
C VAL A 131 -16.06 3.77 2.95
N ILE A 132 -15.24 4.67 2.43
CA ILE A 132 -15.08 6.02 2.99
C ILE A 132 -16.26 6.89 2.63
N ALA A 133 -16.72 6.81 1.38
CA ALA A 133 -17.93 7.52 0.97
C ALA A 133 -19.16 7.12 1.82
N LEU A 134 -19.32 5.82 2.10
CA LEU A 134 -20.37 5.30 2.98
C LEU A 134 -20.23 5.83 4.42
N LYS A 135 -19.01 5.87 4.95
CA LYS A 135 -18.73 6.47 6.26
C LYS A 135 -19.08 7.97 6.30
N CYS A 136 -18.74 8.71 5.25
CA CYS A 136 -19.12 10.11 5.10
C CYS A 136 -20.65 10.27 5.05
N GLU A 137 -21.37 9.37 4.36
CA GLU A 137 -22.82 9.38 4.31
C GLU A 137 -23.45 9.15 5.70
N TYR A 138 -23.01 8.12 6.44
CA TYR A 138 -23.46 7.88 7.81
C TYR A 138 -23.17 9.07 8.72
N TYR A 139 -21.98 9.66 8.59
CA TYR A 139 -21.61 10.87 9.32
C TYR A 139 -22.59 12.02 9.05
N LEU A 140 -22.87 12.30 7.79
CA LEU A 140 -23.80 13.36 7.39
C LEU A 140 -25.23 13.09 7.90
N LYS A 141 -25.71 11.84 7.86
CA LYS A 141 -27.01 11.45 8.43
C LYS A 141 -27.10 11.78 9.91
N HIS A 142 -26.07 11.42 10.68
CA HIS A 142 -26.02 11.75 12.11
C HIS A 142 -25.98 13.26 12.37
N ILE A 143 -25.27 14.06 11.55
CA ILE A 143 -25.34 15.53 11.65
C ILE A 143 -26.77 16.03 11.42
N LEU A 144 -27.46 15.49 10.41
CA LEU A 144 -28.83 15.89 10.08
C LEU A 144 -29.82 15.53 11.20
N GLU A 145 -29.67 14.35 11.81
CA GLU A 145 -30.44 13.93 12.97
C GLU A 145 -30.17 14.84 14.18
N ASN A 146 -28.90 15.17 14.44
CA ASN A 146 -28.54 16.10 15.51
C ASN A 146 -29.21 17.47 15.34
N ARG A 147 -29.32 17.98 14.11
CA ARG A 147 -29.99 19.27 13.85
C ARG A 147 -31.46 19.28 14.27
N LYS A 148 -32.12 18.11 14.39
CA LYS A 148 -33.51 17.99 14.85
C LYS A 148 -33.65 17.99 16.38
N LEU A 149 -32.57 17.72 17.11
CA LEU A 149 -32.59 17.70 18.57
C LEU A 149 -32.68 19.12 19.14
N PRO A 150 -33.21 19.30 20.37
CA PRO A 150 -33.14 20.56 21.10
C PRO A 150 -31.72 21.10 21.19
N LYS A 151 -31.53 22.44 21.13
CA LYS A 151 -30.22 23.12 21.16
C LYS A 151 -29.31 22.68 22.32
N GLU A 152 -29.90 22.28 23.45
CA GLU A 152 -29.19 21.76 24.62
C GLU A 152 -28.50 20.41 24.37
N LEU A 153 -29.07 19.59 23.47
CA LEU A 153 -28.54 18.28 23.08
C LEU A 153 -27.69 18.35 21.80
N GLN A 154 -27.73 19.47 21.05
CA GLN A 154 -27.02 19.65 19.78
C GLN A 154 -25.48 19.71 19.90
N LYS A 155 -24.90 19.85 21.10
CA LYS A 155 -23.51 20.30 21.26
C LYS A 155 -22.42 19.26 21.64
N ALA A 156 -22.68 17.96 21.65
CA ALA A 156 -21.61 16.97 21.94
C ALA A 156 -21.10 16.19 20.71
N LEU A 157 -21.88 16.05 19.64
CA LEU A 157 -21.55 15.12 18.55
C LEU A 157 -20.52 15.64 17.53
N PHE A 158 -20.41 16.96 17.36
CA PHE A 158 -19.68 17.58 16.24
C PHE A 158 -18.15 17.45 16.35
N ILE A 159 -17.61 17.38 17.57
CA ILE A 159 -16.16 17.27 17.84
C ILE A 159 -15.67 15.81 17.76
N TRP A 160 -16.49 14.86 18.19
CA TRP A 160 -16.11 13.45 18.33
C TRP A 160 -16.02 12.70 17.01
N MET A 161 -16.93 12.97 16.08
CA MET A 161 -16.91 12.31 14.77
C MET A 161 -15.74 12.78 13.89
N ARG A 162 -15.45 14.08 13.82
CA ARG A 162 -14.32 14.58 13.01
C ARG A 162 -12.97 13.95 13.42
N ALA A 163 -12.74 13.72 14.72
CA ALA A 163 -11.52 13.12 15.25
C ALA A 163 -11.36 11.62 14.91
N THR A 164 -12.45 10.86 14.75
CA THR A 164 -12.41 9.43 14.39
C THR A 164 -12.27 9.18 12.88
N TYR A 165 -12.62 10.17 12.05
CA TYR A 165 -12.49 10.08 10.58
C TYR A 165 -11.10 10.48 10.05
N THR A 166 -10.34 11.33 10.75
CA THR A 166 -9.01 11.80 10.29
C THR A 166 -7.84 10.96 10.78
N SER A 167 -7.97 10.14 11.84
CA SER A 167 -6.87 9.29 12.35
C SER A 167 -7.41 8.08 13.14
N PRO A 168 -7.73 6.95 12.49
CA PRO A 168 -8.33 5.79 13.16
C PRO A 168 -7.38 5.01 14.08
N THR A 169 -6.09 5.33 14.10
CA THR A 169 -5.05 4.51 14.76
C THR A 169 -4.81 4.83 16.25
N LYS A 170 -5.40 5.90 16.83
CA LYS A 170 -5.08 6.33 18.21
C LYS A 170 -6.21 6.26 19.24
N LEU A 171 -7.41 5.76 18.93
CA LEU A 171 -8.57 5.88 19.83
C LEU A 171 -9.29 4.57 20.18
N LEU A 172 -8.58 3.43 20.21
CA LEU A 172 -9.21 2.15 20.59
C LEU A 172 -9.45 1.97 22.10
N ASN A 173 -8.84 2.78 22.98
CA ASN A 173 -9.00 2.60 24.44
C ASN A 173 -9.87 3.63 25.16
N VAL A 174 -10.15 4.79 24.57
CA VAL A 174 -10.96 5.85 25.20
C VAL A 174 -12.37 5.97 24.62
N GLY A 175 -12.60 5.48 23.39
CA GLY A 175 -13.88 5.61 22.70
C GLY A 175 -15.01 4.76 23.29
N SER A 176 -14.70 3.54 23.72
CA SER A 176 -15.70 2.59 24.23
C SER A 176 -16.29 3.01 25.58
N LEU A 177 -15.49 3.62 26.46
CA LEU A 177 -15.93 4.09 27.79
C LEU A 177 -16.84 5.32 27.70
N LEU A 178 -16.59 6.22 26.74
CA LEU A 178 -17.39 7.46 26.61
C LEU A 178 -18.79 7.21 26.03
N ILE A 179 -18.92 6.26 25.08
CA ILE A 179 -20.22 5.83 24.54
C ILE A 179 -21.07 5.20 25.66
N PHE A 180 -20.44 4.42 26.54
CA PHE A 180 -21.12 3.79 27.68
C PHE A 180 -21.56 4.81 28.73
N LEU A 181 -20.77 5.86 28.98
CA LEU A 181 -21.09 6.92 29.94
C LEU A 181 -22.17 7.87 29.42
N VAL A 182 -22.14 8.27 28.15
CA VAL A 182 -23.18 9.15 27.57
C VAL A 182 -24.52 8.40 27.46
N SER A 183 -24.50 7.12 27.08
CA SER A 183 -25.73 6.30 27.04
C SER A 183 -26.30 6.03 28.43
N ASN A 184 -25.46 5.76 29.45
CA ASN A 184 -25.94 5.61 30.83
C ASN A 184 -26.50 6.92 31.42
N LYS A 185 -25.87 8.06 31.12
CA LYS A 185 -26.35 9.37 31.62
C LYS A 185 -27.67 9.79 30.96
N MET A 186 -27.93 9.36 29.72
CA MET A 186 -29.22 9.49 29.05
C MET A 186 -30.30 8.57 29.65
N TYR A 187 -29.93 7.33 30.01
CA TYR A 187 -30.87 6.36 30.60
C TYR A 187 -31.32 6.74 32.01
N LEU A 188 -30.43 7.34 32.81
CA LEU A 188 -30.75 7.80 34.16
C LEU A 188 -31.65 9.05 34.18
N LYS A 189 -31.50 9.97 33.21
CA LYS A 189 -32.32 11.18 33.11
C LYS A 189 -33.77 10.94 32.66
N GLY A 190 -34.09 9.75 32.14
CA GLY A 190 -35.43 9.39 31.66
C GLY A 190 -36.31 8.66 32.68
N LYS A 191 -35.82 8.42 33.90
CA LYS A 191 -36.54 7.68 34.95
C LYS A 191 -37.07 8.53 36.11
N ASP A 192 -36.73 9.82 36.13
CA ASP A 192 -37.08 10.74 37.22
C ASP A 192 -38.24 11.70 36.84
N GLY A 193 -39.10 11.29 35.89
CA GLY A 193 -40.25 12.06 35.40
C GLY A 193 -41.54 11.28 35.45
#